data_AF-A0A4P5YS58-F1
#
_entry.id   AF-A0A4P5YS58-F1
#
_cell.length_a   1.000
_cell.length_b   1.000
_cell.length_c   1.000
_cell.angle_alpha   90.00
_cell.angle_beta   90.00
_cell.angle_gamma   90.00
#
_symmetry.space_group_name_H-M   'P 1'
#
loop_
_entity.id
_entity.type
_entity.pdbx_description
1 polymer ?
#
loop_
_entity_poly.entity_id
_entity_poly.type
_entity_poly.pdbx_seq_one_letter_code
_entity_poly.pdbx_strand_id
1 'polypeptide(L)'
;MIPKYNVEYTVDLGRHAHTSHYTTDDPVACEQFLTELLERGHRIRGIHHDGVELPKVDSDKMIKTAASMLAAKRICIALAIKPEEERYRFGFTA
;
A
#
# COMPACT_ATOMS: atom_id res chain seq x y z
N MET A 1 -7.98 8.63 -20.57
CA MET A 1 -8.17 8.94 -19.14
C MET A 1 -6.76 9.09 -18.56
N ILE A 2 -6.45 10.23 -17.93
CA ILE A 2 -5.12 10.45 -17.36
C ILE A 2 -5.09 9.69 -16.02
N PRO A 3 -4.08 8.84 -15.76
CA PRO A 3 -4.02 8.06 -14.52
C PRO A 3 -4.04 8.99 -13.30
N LYS A 4 -5.04 8.82 -12.44
CA LYS A 4 -5.25 9.66 -11.26
C LYS A 4 -4.23 9.42 -10.17
N TYR A 5 -3.66 8.24 -10.02
CA TYR A 5 -2.66 7.94 -9.00
C TYR A 5 -1.37 7.45 -9.65
N ASN A 6 -0.24 7.90 -9.10
CA ASN A 6 1.09 7.43 -9.48
C ASN A 6 1.94 7.20 -8.22
N VAL A 7 2.35 5.95 -7.99
CA VAL A 7 3.23 5.55 -6.89
C VAL A 7 4.63 5.33 -7.42
N GLU A 8 5.59 6.11 -6.94
CA GLU A 8 7.01 5.94 -7.23
C GLU A 8 7.66 5.11 -6.14
N TYR A 9 8.42 4.09 -6.53
CA TYR A 9 9.08 3.18 -5.60
C TYR A 9 10.41 2.68 -6.16
N THR A 10 11.26 2.21 -5.26
CA THR A 10 12.53 1.59 -5.61
C THR A 10 12.52 0.11 -5.31
N VAL A 11 12.98 -0.66 -6.30
CA VAL A 11 13.27 -2.08 -6.18
C VAL A 11 14.79 -2.23 -6.13
N ASP A 12 15.29 -2.84 -5.06
CA ASP A 12 16.71 -3.16 -4.94
C ASP A 12 17.00 -4.46 -5.70
N LEU A 13 17.66 -4.34 -6.86
CA LEU A 13 18.19 -5.47 -7.62
C LEU A 13 19.69 -5.64 -7.29
N GLY A 14 19.96 -6.09 -6.06
CA GLY A 14 21.32 -6.31 -5.59
C GLY A 14 22.12 -5.01 -5.42
N ARG A 15 23.06 -4.73 -6.33
CA ARG A 15 23.89 -3.50 -6.28
C ARG A 15 23.24 -2.28 -6.94
N HIS A 16 22.08 -2.46 -7.59
CA HIS A 16 21.41 -1.40 -8.34
C HIS A 16 20.00 -1.20 -7.82
N ALA A 17 19.68 0.03 -7.42
CA ALA A 17 18.32 0.44 -7.12
C ALA A 17 17.64 0.92 -8.40
N HIS A 18 16.60 0.20 -8.85
CA HIS A 18 15.79 0.63 -9.99
C HIS A 18 14.56 1.38 -9.47
N THR A 19 14.33 2.59 -10.00
CA THR A 19 13.13 3.36 -9.68
C THR A 19 12.06 3.00 -10.69
N SER A 20 10.93 2.48 -10.20
CA SER A 20 9.76 2.13 -10.99
C SER A 20 8.58 2.98 -10.53
N HIS A 21 7.57 3.06 -11.39
CA HIS A 21 6.32 3.74 -11.08
C HIS A 21 5.14 2.82 -11.38
N TYR A 22 4.07 2.99 -10.62
CA TYR A 22 2.80 2.31 -10.82
C TYR A 22 1.69 3.34 -10.94
N THR A 23 0.86 3.21 -11.97
CA THR A 23 -0.22 4.15 -12.26
C THR A 23 -1.57 3.47 -12.23
N THR A 24 -2.55 4.08 -11.57
CA THR A 24 -3.93 3.57 -11.51
C THR A 24 -4.94 4.71 -11.40
N ASP A 25 -6.15 4.50 -11.89
CA ASP A 25 -7.29 5.41 -11.70
C ASP A 25 -8.16 5.02 -10.49
N ASP A 26 -7.96 3.82 -9.96
CA ASP A 26 -8.73 3.28 -8.83
C ASP A 26 -7.97 3.49 -7.50
N PRO A 27 -8.54 4.23 -6.54
CA PRO A 27 -7.93 4.41 -5.22
C PRO A 27 -7.77 3.09 -4.46
N VAL A 28 -8.67 2.12 -4.63
CA VAL A 28 -8.57 0.81 -3.95
C VAL A 28 -7.39 0.02 -4.50
N ALA A 29 -7.24 -0.04 -5.83
CA ALA A 29 -6.06 -0.64 -6.45
C ALA A 29 -4.75 0.05 -6.03
N CYS A 30 -4.77 1.35 -5.75
CA CYS A 30 -3.59 2.07 -5.23
C CYS A 30 -3.22 1.59 -3.83
N GLU A 31 -4.18 1.47 -2.92
CA GLU A 31 -3.96 0.97 -1.56
C GLU A 31 -3.51 -0.50 -1.54
N GLN A 32 -4.09 -1.34 -2.41
CA GLN A 32 -3.64 -2.72 -2.61
C GLN A 32 -2.18 -2.77 -3.08
N PHE A 33 -1.82 -1.93 -4.05
CA PHE A 33 -0.44 -1.88 -4.53
C PHE A 33 0.54 -1.40 -3.44
N LEU A 34 0.17 -0.39 -2.66
CA LEU A 34 0.96 0.04 -1.49
C LEU A 34 1.13 -1.11 -0.48
N THR A 35 0.09 -1.93 -0.28
CA THR A 35 0.14 -3.11 0.58
C THR A 35 1.19 -4.11 0.07
N GLU A 36 1.24 -4.35 -1.24
CA GLU A 36 2.26 -5.21 -1.85
C GLU A 36 3.68 -4.65 -1.69
N LEU A 37 3.86 -3.33 -1.84
CA LEU A 37 5.16 -2.69 -1.64
C LEU A 37 5.64 -2.85 -0.19
N LEU A 38 4.75 -2.65 0.79
CA LEU A 38 5.04 -2.87 2.20
C LEU A 38 5.37 -4.34 2.49
N GLU A 39 4.60 -5.27 1.91
CA GLU A 39 4.81 -6.71 2.07
C GLU A 39 6.17 -7.17 1.51
N ARG A 40 6.62 -6.58 0.40
CA ARG A 40 7.90 -6.88 -0.24
C ARG A 40 9.07 -6.05 0.30
N GLY A 41 8.83 -5.08 1.18
CA GLY A 41 9.85 -4.21 1.74
C GLY A 41 10.46 -3.22 0.74
N HIS A 42 9.73 -2.86 -0.32
CA HIS A 42 10.19 -1.87 -1.28
C HIS A 42 10.13 -0.45 -0.68
N ARG A 43 11.12 0.38 -0.98
CA ARG A 43 11.14 1.76 -0.52
C ARG A 43 10.22 2.61 -1.41
N ILE A 44 9.16 3.15 -0.81
CA ILE A 44 8.24 4.11 -1.43
C ILE A 44 8.94 5.48 -1.48
N ARG A 45 8.96 6.12 -2.65
CA ARG A 45 9.56 7.45 -2.85
C ARG A 45 8.53 8.56 -2.81
N GLY A 46 7.36 8.35 -3.40
CA GLY A 46 6.31 9.36 -3.47
C GLY A 46 4.99 8.76 -3.97
N ILE A 47 3.89 9.37 -3.54
CA ILE A 47 2.54 9.05 -4.02
C ILE A 47 1.96 10.34 -4.60
N HIS A 48 1.57 10.30 -5.86
CA HIS A 48 1.04 11.43 -6.59
C HIS A 48 -0.42 11.19 -6.94
N HIS A 49 -1.22 12.24 -6.91
CA HIS A 49 -2.60 12.28 -7.38
C HIS A 49 -2.78 13.38 -8.42
N ASP A 50 -3.32 13.06 -9.59
CA ASP A 50 -3.50 13.96 -10.73
C ASP A 50 -2.20 14.71 -11.12
N GLY A 51 -1.06 14.01 -11.01
CA GLY A 51 0.27 14.57 -11.32
C GLY A 51 0.86 15.48 -10.24
N VAL A 52 0.18 15.64 -9.10
CA VAL A 52 0.64 16.42 -7.94
C VAL A 52 1.01 15.47 -6.81
N GLU A 53 2.12 15.73 -6.12
CA GLU A 53 2.48 14.95 -4.94
C GLU A 53 1.40 15.11 -3.86
N LEU A 54 0.92 13.98 -3.32
CA LEU A 54 -0.09 14.02 -2.26
C LEU A 54 0.47 14.74 -1.04
N PRO A 55 -0.36 15.54 -0.34
CA PRO A 55 0.00 16.06 0.96
C PRO A 55 0.41 14.92 1.90
N LYS A 56 1.45 15.15 2.71
CA LYS A 56 1.98 14.13 3.65
C LYS A 56 0.90 13.46 4.50
N VAL A 57 -0.07 14.24 4.96
CA VAL A 57 -1.18 13.75 5.78
C VAL A 57 -2.03 12.72 5.02
N ASP A 58 -2.22 12.90 3.72
CA ASP A 58 -3.03 12.02 2.89
C ASP A 58 -2.22 10.81 2.42
N SER A 59 -0.94 10.98 2.08
CA SER A 59 -0.05 9.84 1.83
C SER A 59 0.09 8.94 3.07
N ASP A 60 0.23 9.54 4.26
CA ASP A 60 0.33 8.79 5.53
C ASP A 60 -0.95 8.00 5.82
N LYS A 61 -2.13 8.56 5.50
CA LYS A 61 -3.40 7.82 5.59
C LYS A 61 -3.40 6.61 4.67
N MET A 62 -3.01 6.76 3.41
CA MET A 62 -2.96 5.64 2.45
C MET A 62 -1.99 4.56 2.91
N ILE A 63 -0.80 4.95 3.39
CA ILE A 63 0.20 4.02 3.95
C ILE A 63 -0.36 3.31 5.18
N LYS A 64 -1.07 4.03 6.07
CA LYS A 64 -1.71 3.44 7.25
C LYS A 64 -2.80 2.43 6.86
N THR A 65 -3.63 2.74 5.86
CA THR A 65 -4.64 1.80 5.35
C THR A 65 -3.96 0.54 4.81
N ALA A 66 -2.95 0.69 3.94
CA ALA A 66 -2.19 -0.43 3.40
C ALA A 66 -1.51 -1.28 4.48
N ALA A 67 -0.92 -0.65 5.50
CA ALA A 67 -0.32 -1.35 6.63
C ALA A 67 -1.38 -2.12 7.45
N SER A 68 -2.57 -1.55 7.62
CA SER A 68 -3.68 -2.18 8.33
C SER A 68 -4.20 -3.40 7.57
N MET A 69 -4.34 -3.29 6.23
CA MET A 69 -4.70 -4.41 5.36
C MET A 69 -3.66 -5.54 5.42
N LEU A 70 -2.37 -5.20 5.39
CA LEU A 70 -1.28 -6.18 5.50
C LEU A 70 -1.34 -6.91 6.85
N ALA A 71 -1.52 -6.17 7.95
CA ALA A 71 -1.63 -6.74 9.29
C ALA A 71 -2.85 -7.66 9.41
N ALA A 72 -4.03 -7.21 8.96
CA ALA A 72 -5.26 -8.01 8.94
C ALA A 72 -5.06 -9.33 8.19
N LYS A 73 -4.51 -9.27 6.96
CA LYS A 73 -4.21 -10.44 6.13
C LYS A 73 -3.26 -11.41 6.84
N ARG A 74 -2.19 -10.91 7.46
CA ARG A 74 -1.21 -11.73 8.16
C ARG A 74 -1.77 -12.37 9.42
N ILE A 75 -2.62 -11.66 10.18
CA ILE A 75 -3.30 -12.20 11.36
C ILE A 75 -4.30 -13.29 10.98
N CYS A 76 -5.13 -13.05 9.96
CA CYS A 76 -6.07 -14.05 9.46
C CYS A 76 -5.36 -15.35 9.07
N ILE A 77 -4.23 -15.24 8.35
CA ILE A 77 -3.42 -16.38 7.96
C ILE A 77 -2.79 -17.05 9.17
N ALA A 78 -2.18 -16.29 10.09
CA ALA A 78 -1.45 -16.84 11.24
C ALA A 78 -2.35 -17.57 12.25
N LEU A 79 -3.58 -17.10 12.41
CA LEU A 79 -4.55 -17.66 13.36
C LEU A 79 -5.60 -18.56 12.70
N ALA A 80 -5.56 -18.70 11.37
CA ALA A 80 -6.57 -19.41 10.58
C ALA A 80 -8.01 -18.92 10.86
N ILE A 81 -8.18 -17.61 11.03
CA ILE A 81 -9.47 -16.96 11.31
C ILE A 81 -9.98 -16.18 10.09
N LYS A 82 -11.27 -15.90 10.09
CA LYS A 82 -11.89 -15.07 9.05
C LYS A 82 -11.68 -13.57 9.31
N PRO A 83 -11.74 -12.72 8.28
CA PRO A 83 -11.60 -11.26 8.43
C PRO A 83 -12.61 -10.63 9.41
N GLU A 84 -13.83 -11.17 9.53
CA GLU A 84 -14.80 -10.62 10.47
C GLU A 84 -14.37 -10.83 11.93
N GLU A 85 -13.77 -11.98 12.22
CA GLU A 85 -13.27 -12.30 13.56
C GLU A 85 -11.99 -11.51 13.88
N GLU A 86 -11.11 -11.34 12.89
CA GLU A 86 -9.93 -10.48 13.03
C GLU A 86 -10.35 -9.05 13.39
N ARG A 87 -11.26 -8.46 12.60
CA ARG A 87 -11.78 -7.11 12.84
C ARG A 87 -12.43 -6.97 14.21
N TYR A 88 -13.15 -8.00 14.68
CA TYR A 88 -13.75 -8.00 16.02
C TYR A 88 -12.70 -8.04 17.14
N ARG A 89 -11.64 -8.85 16.97
CA ARG A 89 -10.63 -9.10 18.02
C ARG A 89 -9.52 -8.06 18.07
N PHE A 90 -9.08 -7.58 16.91
CA PHE A 90 -7.88 -6.76 16.77
C PHE A 90 -8.16 -5.39 16.13
N GLY A 91 -9.31 -5.22 15.48
CA GLY A 91 -9.75 -3.92 14.98
C GLY A 91 -9.03 -3.45 13.73
N PHE A 92 -8.33 -4.31 12.99
CA PHE A 92 -7.79 -3.92 11.70
C PHE A 92 -8.92 -3.83 10.65
N THR A 93 -8.73 -2.94 9.68
CA THR A 93 -9.62 -2.76 8.54
C THR A 93 -9.27 -3.80 7.48
N ALA A 94 -10.04 -4.88 7.45
CA ALA A 94 -10.15 -5.77 6.29
C ALA A 94 -11.06 -5.17 5.21
#